data_AF-A0A918Y2J1-F1
#
_entry.id   AF-A0A918Y2J1-F1
#
_cell.length_a   1.000
_cell.length_b   1.000
_cell.length_c   1.000
_cell.angle_alpha   90.00
_cell.angle_beta   90.00
_cell.angle_gamma   90.00
#
_symmetry.space_group_name_H-M   'P 1'
#
loop_
_entity.id
_entity.type
_entity.pdbx_description
1 polymer ?
#
loop_
_entity_poly.entity_id
_entity_poly.type
_entity_poly.pdbx_seq_one_letter_code
_entity_poly.pdbx_strand_id
1 'polypeptide(L)'
;MATTGTPCAMNGHTLHEAPSASWRVALPHTAAAVPVARALVRTALAGLEHPADSDTAELLTAELVANAVEHTADAGPIELVVQLLPGGCQVEVHDPDPFAPGALTRPGLTAPDPWQEHGRGLLLIRALSSSCGHRPTESGKAVWFRLSAVAPRLHPA
;
A
#
# COMPACT_ATOMS: atom_id res chain seq x y z
N MET A 1 -48.94 1.80 -8.07
CA MET A 1 -47.71 2.22 -8.79
C MET A 1 -46.53 1.90 -7.89
N ALA A 2 -45.66 1.00 -8.35
CA ALA A 2 -44.50 0.51 -7.62
C ALA A 2 -43.34 1.52 -7.70
N THR A 3 -42.54 1.61 -6.65
CA THR A 3 -41.10 1.92 -6.78
C THR A 3 -40.37 1.18 -5.67
N THR A 4 -39.88 0.01 -6.05
CA THR A 4 -38.98 -0.84 -5.29
C THR A 4 -37.60 -0.17 -5.29
N GLY A 5 -37.18 0.36 -4.14
CA GLY A 5 -35.80 0.78 -3.93
C GLY A 5 -34.97 -0.42 -3.49
N THR A 6 -34.32 -1.09 -4.43
CA THR A 6 -33.33 -2.14 -4.18
C THR A 6 -32.12 -1.53 -3.46
N PRO A 7 -31.74 -1.98 -2.24
CA PRO A 7 -30.41 -1.66 -1.74
C PRO A 7 -29.38 -2.54 -2.45
N CYS A 8 -28.39 -1.90 -3.07
CA CYS A 8 -27.25 -2.54 -3.69
C CYS A 8 -26.48 -3.33 -2.62
N ALA A 9 -26.52 -4.66 -2.70
CA ALA A 9 -25.82 -5.55 -1.79
C ALA A 9 -24.31 -5.33 -1.93
N MET A 10 -23.68 -4.73 -0.92
CA MET A 10 -22.22 -4.75 -0.74
C MET A 10 -21.80 -6.08 -0.13
N ASN A 11 -21.92 -7.18 -0.89
CA ASN A 11 -21.25 -8.43 -0.57
C ASN A 11 -20.07 -8.62 -1.54
N GLY A 12 -19.05 -7.78 -1.37
CA GLY A 12 -17.74 -8.08 -1.92
C GLY A 12 -17.07 -9.09 -1.00
N HIS A 13 -17.23 -10.38 -1.27
CA HIS A 13 -16.30 -11.38 -0.75
C HIS A 13 -14.91 -10.98 -1.26
N THR A 14 -14.12 -10.32 -0.43
CA THR A 14 -12.67 -10.27 -0.65
C THR A 14 -12.21 -11.71 -0.57
N LEU A 15 -12.10 -12.37 -1.72
CA LEU A 15 -11.34 -13.61 -1.83
C LEU A 15 -9.94 -13.24 -1.30
N HIS A 16 -9.67 -13.64 -0.07
CA HIS A 16 -8.34 -13.54 0.51
C HIS A 16 -7.50 -14.55 -0.25
N GLU A 17 -6.93 -14.10 -1.36
CA GLU A 17 -5.99 -14.89 -2.12
C GLU A 17 -4.80 -15.16 -1.20
N ALA A 18 -4.55 -16.44 -0.90
CA ALA A 18 -3.47 -16.80 0.00
C ALA A 18 -2.14 -16.37 -0.63
N PRO A 19 -1.26 -15.67 0.12
CA PRO A 19 -0.02 -15.23 -0.44
C PRO A 19 0.89 -16.42 -0.77
N SER A 20 1.53 -16.37 -1.93
CA SER A 20 2.56 -17.35 -2.33
C SER A 20 3.83 -17.19 -1.50
N ALA A 21 4.10 -15.98 -1.01
CA ALA A 21 5.16 -15.68 -0.06
C ALA A 21 4.82 -14.42 0.76
N SER A 22 5.34 -14.35 1.99
CA SER A 22 5.16 -13.20 2.88
C SER A 22 6.45 -12.89 3.64
N TRP A 23 6.82 -11.62 3.68
CA TRP A 23 7.90 -11.08 4.50
C TRP A 23 7.32 -10.08 5.50
N ARG A 24 7.93 -10.04 6.69
CA ARG A 24 7.57 -9.11 7.75
C ARG A 24 8.85 -8.64 8.43
N VAL A 25 9.04 -7.33 8.55
CA VAL A 25 10.24 -6.76 9.14
C VAL A 25 9.89 -5.51 9.95
N ALA A 26 10.44 -5.43 11.17
CA ALA A 26 10.41 -4.20 11.95
C ALA A 26 11.46 -3.24 11.39
N LEU A 27 11.04 -2.00 11.12
CA LEU A 27 11.89 -0.92 10.66
C LEU A 27 12.02 0.14 11.74
N PRO A 28 13.18 0.83 11.81
CA PRO A 28 13.32 1.97 12.72
C PRO A 28 12.32 3.06 12.32
N HIS A 29 11.82 3.80 13.30
CA HIS A 29 11.01 5.00 13.05
C HIS A 29 11.91 6.18 12.69
N THR A 30 12.59 6.07 11.54
CA THR A 30 13.50 7.10 11.02
C THR A 30 13.55 7.01 9.50
N ALA A 31 14.02 8.06 8.82
CA ALA A 31 14.19 8.07 7.37
C ALA A 31 15.09 6.94 6.83
N ALA A 32 15.94 6.32 7.68
CA ALA A 32 16.73 5.15 7.32
C ALA A 32 15.88 3.91 6.98
N ALA A 33 14.61 3.88 7.36
CA ALA A 33 13.68 2.81 7.01
C ALA A 33 13.39 2.73 5.51
N VAL A 34 13.37 3.87 4.81
CA VAL A 34 13.00 3.95 3.38
C VAL A 34 13.91 3.09 2.48
N PRO A 35 15.25 3.25 2.49
CA PRO A 35 16.11 2.41 1.65
C PRO A 35 16.05 0.93 2.02
N VAL A 36 15.86 0.59 3.31
CA VAL A 36 15.73 -0.79 3.77
C VAL A 36 14.45 -1.41 3.23
N ALA A 37 13.33 -0.69 3.30
CA ALA A 37 12.04 -1.12 2.79
C ALA A 37 12.07 -1.37 1.28
N ARG A 38 12.66 -0.44 0.52
CA ARG A 38 12.86 -0.60 -0.93
C ARG A 38 13.69 -1.83 -1.28
N ALA A 39 14.80 -2.04 -0.57
CA ALA A 39 15.65 -3.20 -0.79
C ALA A 39 14.90 -4.52 -0.52
N LEU A 40 14.12 -4.58 0.55
CA LEU A 40 13.29 -5.75 0.85
C LEU A 40 12.31 -6.06 -0.28
N VAL A 41 11.55 -5.06 -0.75
CA VAL A 41 10.55 -5.24 -1.83
C VAL A 41 11.21 -5.71 -3.12
N ARG A 42 12.33 -5.07 -3.51
CA ARG A 42 13.09 -5.49 -4.69
C ARG A 42 13.55 -6.93 -4.58
N THR A 43 14.13 -7.32 -3.43
CA THR A 43 14.61 -8.69 -3.21
C THR A 43 13.46 -9.69 -3.20
N ALA A 44 12.32 -9.36 -2.60
CA ALA A 44 11.14 -10.22 -2.56
C ALA A 44 10.59 -10.48 -3.97
N LEU A 45 10.48 -9.45 -4.80
CA LEU A 45 9.97 -9.57 -6.17
C LEU A 45 10.97 -10.29 -7.09
N ALA A 46 12.26 -9.95 -7.01
CA ALA A 46 13.29 -10.57 -7.83
C ALA A 46 13.54 -12.04 -7.47
N GLY A 47 13.52 -12.38 -6.18
CA GLY A 47 13.81 -13.73 -5.70
C GLY A 47 12.82 -14.80 -6.16
N LEU A 48 11.62 -14.40 -6.58
CA LEU A 48 10.57 -15.29 -7.08
C LEU A 48 10.13 -14.95 -8.52
N GLU A 49 10.91 -14.14 -9.24
CA GLU A 49 10.61 -13.68 -10.60
C GLU A 49 9.16 -13.16 -10.73
N HIS A 50 8.71 -12.44 -9.70
CA HIS A 50 7.30 -12.07 -9.58
C HIS A 50 6.92 -11.04 -10.65
N PRO A 51 5.79 -11.21 -11.36
CA PRO A 51 5.44 -10.34 -12.48
C PRO A 51 4.99 -8.92 -12.09
N ALA A 52 5.02 -8.55 -10.81
CA ALA A 52 4.61 -7.20 -10.42
C ALA A 52 5.70 -6.18 -10.79
N ASP A 53 5.30 -4.95 -11.12
CA ASP A 53 6.24 -3.89 -11.47
C ASP A 53 7.11 -3.51 -10.24
N SER A 54 8.37 -3.93 -10.25
CA SER A 54 9.31 -3.71 -9.15
C SER A 54 9.62 -2.23 -8.94
N ASP A 55 9.75 -1.45 -10.01
CA ASP A 55 10.09 -0.02 -9.89
C ASP A 55 8.94 0.74 -9.24
N THR A 56 7.71 0.45 -9.68
CA THR A 56 6.50 1.00 -9.08
C THR A 56 6.32 0.53 -7.64
N ALA A 57 6.57 -0.76 -7.34
CA ALA A 57 6.47 -1.29 -5.97
C ALA A 57 7.46 -0.59 -5.02
N GLU A 58 8.72 -0.45 -5.44
CA GLU A 58 9.74 0.26 -4.66
C GLU A 58 9.37 1.70 -4.39
N LEU A 59 8.89 2.42 -5.42
CA LEU A 59 8.47 3.82 -5.31
C LEU A 59 7.33 3.96 -4.30
N LEU A 60 6.25 3.18 -4.46
CA LEU A 60 5.10 3.28 -3.57
C LEU A 60 5.43 2.85 -2.14
N THR A 61 6.31 1.87 -1.97
CA THR A 61 6.82 1.50 -0.63
C THR A 61 7.59 2.64 0.00
N ALA A 62 8.44 3.34 -0.75
CA ALA A 62 9.19 4.48 -0.24
C ALA A 62 8.26 5.59 0.26
N GLU A 63 7.26 5.95 -0.55
CA GLU A 63 6.25 6.95 -0.18
C GLU A 63 5.44 6.51 1.05
N LEU A 64 5.05 5.23 1.11
CA LEU A 64 4.25 4.71 2.22
C LEU A 64 5.03 4.71 3.54
N VAL A 65 6.29 4.31 3.51
CA VAL A 65 7.18 4.30 4.69
C VAL A 65 7.54 5.71 5.12
N ALA A 66 7.82 6.61 4.18
CA ALA A 66 8.09 8.02 4.48
C ALA A 66 6.89 8.67 5.18
N ASN A 67 5.67 8.46 4.65
CA ASN A 67 4.44 8.94 5.29
C ASN A 67 4.27 8.39 6.71
N ALA A 68 4.59 7.12 6.94
CA ALA A 68 4.49 6.52 8.27
C ALA A 68 5.49 7.15 9.25
N VAL A 69 6.75 7.34 8.86
CA VAL A 69 7.78 7.98 9.70
C VAL A 69 7.44 9.45 9.98
N GLU A 70 6.94 10.18 9.00
CA GLU A 70 6.70 11.62 9.12
C GLU A 70 5.42 11.96 9.90
N HIS A 71 4.38 11.14 9.76
CA HIS A 71 3.04 11.47 10.30
C HIS A 71 2.67 10.73 11.57
N THR A 72 3.51 9.82 12.07
CA THR A 72 3.24 9.13 13.33
C THR A 72 4.22 9.66 14.38
N ALA A 73 3.68 10.09 15.52
CA ALA A 73 4.50 10.53 16.64
C ALA A 73 5.41 9.37 17.09
N ASP A 74 6.61 9.67 17.62
CA ASP A 74 7.65 8.74 18.07
C ASP A 74 7.14 7.66 19.07
N ALA A 75 6.39 6.68 18.56
CA ALA A 75 5.58 5.76 19.35
C ALA A 75 6.00 4.30 19.20
N GLY A 76 7.10 4.03 18.50
CA GLY A 76 7.67 2.68 18.35
C GLY A 76 8.10 2.37 16.91
N PRO A 77 8.66 1.17 16.69
CA PRO A 77 9.04 0.73 15.35
C PRO A 77 7.81 0.62 14.44
N ILE A 78 7.98 0.95 13.17
CA ILE A 78 7.00 0.63 12.12
C ILE A 78 7.27 -0.79 11.61
N GLU A 79 6.25 -1.49 11.17
CA GLU A 79 6.41 -2.84 10.60
C GLU A 79 6.02 -2.84 9.12
N LEU A 80 6.92 -3.34 8.28
CA LEU A 80 6.67 -3.54 6.86
C LEU A 80 6.27 -4.99 6.62
N VAL A 81 5.16 -5.19 5.93
CA VAL A 81 4.68 -6.49 5.48
C VAL A 81 4.61 -6.49 3.95
N VAL A 82 5.25 -7.46 3.32
CA VAL A 82 5.20 -7.65 1.86
C VAL A 82 4.60 -9.01 1.60
N GLN A 83 3.51 -9.04 0.84
CA GLN A 83 2.81 -10.25 0.43
C GLN A 83 2.79 -10.35 -1.09
N LEU A 84 3.23 -11.48 -1.61
CA LEU A 84 3.11 -11.80 -3.02
C LEU A 84 1.85 -12.64 -3.21
N LEU A 85 1.04 -12.23 -4.18
CA LEU A 85 -0.24 -12.82 -4.52
C LEU A 85 -0.12 -13.32 -5.96
N PRO A 86 -0.78 -14.43 -6.34
CA PRO A 86 -0.75 -14.87 -7.75
C PRO A 86 -1.15 -13.78 -8.75
N GLY A 87 -2.07 -12.86 -8.37
CA GLY A 87 -2.45 -11.71 -9.18
C GLY A 87 -1.60 -10.44 -9.03
N GLY A 88 -0.54 -10.41 -8.22
CA GLY A 88 0.20 -9.18 -7.93
C GLY A 88 0.92 -9.15 -6.57
N CYS A 89 1.05 -7.98 -5.96
CA CYS A 89 1.61 -7.87 -4.61
C CYS A 89 0.78 -6.93 -3.74
N GLN A 90 0.86 -7.12 -2.44
CA GLN A 90 0.34 -6.21 -1.44
C GLN A 90 1.47 -5.82 -0.48
N VAL A 91 1.63 -4.53 -0.27
CA VAL A 91 2.56 -3.99 0.72
C VAL A 91 1.78 -3.24 1.78
N GLU A 92 2.12 -3.48 3.04
CA GLU A 92 1.52 -2.83 4.18
C GLU A 92 2.59 -2.25 5.09
N VAL A 93 2.33 -1.06 5.61
CA VAL A 93 3.10 -0.47 6.70
C VAL A 93 2.16 -0.35 7.89
N HIS A 94 2.57 -0.96 9.00
CA HIS A 94 1.89 -0.90 10.28
C HIS A 94 2.60 0.12 11.15
N ASP A 95 1.82 0.99 11.76
CA ASP A 95 2.29 2.01 12.67
C ASP A 95 1.39 2.06 13.92
N PRO A 96 1.94 2.49 15.06
CA PRO A 96 1.20 2.47 16.33
C PRO A 96 0.16 3.59 16.46
N ASP A 97 0.11 4.52 15.51
CA ASP A 97 -0.82 5.64 15.58
C ASP A 97 -2.23 5.22 15.10
N PRO A 98 -3.27 5.30 15.96
CA PRO A 98 -4.61 4.88 15.60
C PRO A 98 -5.31 5.83 14.60
N PHE A 99 -4.78 7.03 14.35
CA PHE A 99 -5.43 8.00 13.48
C PHE A 99 -5.28 7.65 12.00
N ALA A 100 -6.40 7.63 11.28
CA ALA A 100 -6.42 7.33 9.86
C ALA A 100 -5.69 8.39 9.03
N PRO A 101 -4.96 8.02 7.95
CA PRO A 101 -4.31 8.99 7.07
C PRO A 101 -5.37 9.87 6.40
N GLY A 102 -5.36 11.17 6.68
CA GLY A 102 -6.45 12.08 6.30
C GLY A 102 -6.83 12.04 4.80
N ALA A 103 -5.85 11.89 3.91
CA ALA A 103 -6.08 11.81 2.46
C ALA A 103 -6.62 10.44 1.97
N LEU A 104 -6.49 9.37 2.76
CA LEU A 104 -7.14 8.09 2.45
C LEU A 104 -8.58 8.01 2.95
N THR A 105 -8.96 8.84 3.93
CA THR A 105 -10.28 8.78 4.61
C THR A 105 -11.31 9.77 4.04
N ARG A 106 -10.90 10.82 3.32
CA ARG A 106 -11.82 11.82 2.77
C ARG A 106 -11.76 11.88 1.24
N PRO A 107 -12.83 11.50 0.53
CA PRO A 107 -13.00 11.87 -0.87
C PRO A 107 -13.13 13.40 -0.94
N GLY A 108 -12.21 14.09 -1.62
CA GLY A 108 -12.34 15.54 -1.86
C GLY A 108 -11.52 16.46 -0.96
N LEU A 109 -10.49 15.97 -0.24
CA LEU A 109 -9.41 16.89 0.14
C LEU A 109 -8.80 17.43 -1.16
N THR A 110 -8.88 18.76 -1.30
CA THR A 110 -8.34 19.57 -2.39
C THR A 110 -7.03 18.98 -2.87
N ALA A 111 -6.86 18.85 -4.19
CA ALA A 111 -5.59 18.43 -4.78
C ALA A 111 -4.46 19.13 -4.02
N PRO A 112 -3.56 18.37 -3.34
CA PRO A 112 -2.50 18.99 -2.57
C PRO A 112 -1.75 19.94 -3.50
N ASP A 113 -1.36 21.11 -2.97
CA ASP A 113 -0.55 22.05 -3.71
C ASP A 113 0.57 21.25 -4.39
N PRO A 114 0.70 21.31 -5.73
CA PRO A 114 1.69 20.54 -6.43
C PRO A 114 3.10 20.84 -5.91
N TRP A 115 3.36 21.94 -5.20
CA TRP A 115 4.67 22.25 -4.59
C TRP A 115 4.82 21.78 -3.13
N GLN A 116 3.78 21.21 -2.52
CA GLN A 116 3.82 20.61 -1.18
C GLN A 116 4.17 19.12 -1.27
N GLU A 117 5.33 18.75 -0.73
CA GLU A 117 5.81 17.35 -0.73
C GLU A 117 4.89 16.43 0.08
N HIS A 118 4.37 16.91 1.21
CA HIS A 118 3.52 16.18 2.16
C HIS A 118 2.21 15.60 1.59
N GLY A 119 1.79 16.00 0.38
CA GLY A 119 0.56 15.50 -0.27
C GLY A 119 0.78 14.62 -1.49
N ARG A 120 2.01 14.59 -2.05
CA ARG A 120 2.29 13.85 -3.28
C ARG A 120 2.34 12.34 -3.05
N GLY A 121 2.89 11.88 -1.92
CA GLY A 121 3.08 10.45 -1.68
C GLY A 121 1.78 9.64 -1.70
N LEU A 122 0.73 10.11 -1.02
CA LEU A 122 -0.58 9.45 -1.05
C LEU A 122 -1.27 9.57 -2.42
N LEU A 123 -0.99 10.62 -3.20
CA LEU A 123 -1.48 10.76 -4.57
C LEU A 123 -0.79 9.79 -5.52
N LEU A 124 0.53 9.60 -5.41
CA LEU A 124 1.27 8.57 -6.14
C LEU A 124 0.76 7.17 -5.82
N ILE A 125 0.56 6.86 -4.53
CA ILE A 125 -0.02 5.59 -4.09
C ILE A 125 -1.39 5.38 -4.73
N ARG A 126 -2.28 6.37 -4.70
CA ARG A 126 -3.60 6.27 -5.33
C ARG A 126 -3.55 6.15 -6.85
N ALA A 127 -2.61 6.81 -7.51
CA ALA A 127 -2.54 6.86 -8.97
C ALA A 127 -1.93 5.59 -9.58
N LEU A 128 -0.95 4.97 -8.91
CA LEU A 128 -0.18 3.86 -9.45
C LEU A 128 -0.59 2.49 -8.89
N SER A 129 -1.27 2.45 -7.73
CA SER A 129 -1.77 1.20 -7.17
C SER A 129 -3.07 0.75 -7.85
N SER A 130 -3.28 -0.57 -7.93
CA SER A 130 -4.58 -1.12 -8.35
C SER A 130 -5.64 -0.95 -7.27
N SER A 131 -5.21 -0.91 -6.00
CA SER A 131 -6.03 -0.54 -4.85
C SER A 131 -5.14 -0.11 -3.69
N CYS A 132 -5.67 0.77 -2.83
CA CYS A 132 -4.99 1.17 -1.60
C CYS A 132 -6.01 1.48 -0.51
N GLY A 133 -5.57 1.46 0.74
CA GLY A 133 -6.43 1.82 1.86
C GLY A 133 -5.69 1.83 3.18
N HIS A 134 -6.47 1.92 4.25
CA HIS A 134 -6.00 1.72 5.60
C HIS A 134 -7.00 0.86 6.36
N ARG A 135 -6.54 0.21 7.43
CA ARG A 135 -7.40 -0.49 8.39
C ARG A 135 -6.85 -0.36 9.80
N PRO A 136 -7.71 -0.26 10.84
CA PRO A 136 -7.27 -0.40 12.22
C PRO A 136 -6.64 -1.77 12.49
N THR A 137 -5.69 -1.82 13.40
CA THR A 137 -5.10 -3.06 13.94
C THR A 137 -5.20 -3.04 15.47
N GLU A 138 -4.88 -4.15 16.14
CA GLU A 138 -4.89 -4.22 17.61
C GLU A 138 -3.92 -3.22 18.26
N SER A 139 -2.87 -2.83 17.54
CA SER A 139 -1.77 -2.00 18.02
C SER A 139 -1.68 -0.62 17.34
N GLY A 140 -2.63 -0.24 16.49
CA GLY A 140 -2.59 1.01 15.73
C GLY A 140 -3.35 0.90 14.41
N LYS A 141 -2.64 1.08 13.29
CA LYS A 141 -3.21 0.93 11.94
C LYS A 141 -2.23 0.25 10.98
N ALA A 142 -2.79 -0.25 9.88
CA ALA A 142 -2.06 -0.68 8.70
C ALA A 142 -2.52 0.13 7.49
N VAL A 143 -1.58 0.80 6.84
CA VAL A 143 -1.80 1.47 5.55
C VAL A 143 -1.20 0.58 4.46
N TRP A 144 -1.90 0.40 3.35
CA TRP A 144 -1.54 -0.60 2.36
C TRP A 144 -1.83 -0.16 0.93
N PHE A 145 -1.10 -0.76 -0.01
CA PHE A 145 -1.40 -0.70 -1.44
C PHE A 145 -1.23 -2.08 -2.08
N ARG A 146 -1.88 -2.26 -3.23
CA ARG A 146 -1.71 -3.43 -4.10
C ARG A 146 -1.27 -3.01 -5.49
N LEU A 147 -0.42 -3.83 -6.09
CA LEU A 147 -0.11 -3.76 -7.51
C LEU A 147 -0.57 -5.04 -8.17
N SER A 148 -1.09 -4.93 -9.38
CA SER A 148 -1.38 -6.09 -10.21
C SER A 148 -0.10 -6.60 -10.87
N ALA A 149 -0.08 -7.90 -11.17
CA ALA A 149 0.94 -8.46 -12.05
C ALA A 149 0.94 -7.72 -13.40
N VAL A 150 2.12 -7.37 -13.89
CA VAL A 150 2.32 -6.89 -15.25
C VAL A 150 2.04 -8.07 -16.17
N ALA A 151 1.02 -7.93 -17.02
CA ALA A 151 0.76 -8.93 -18.04
C ALA A 151 2.01 -9.09 -18.91
N PRO A 152 2.44 -10.33 -19.23
CA PRO A 152 3.54 -10.53 -20.16
C PRO A 152 3.26 -9.78 -21.46
N ARG A 153 4.16 -8.89 -21.86
CA ARG A 153 4.06 -8.26 -23.18
C ARG A 153 4.29 -9.36 -24.21
N LEU A 154 3.22 -9.87 -24.79
CA LEU A 154 3.28 -10.73 -25.97
C LEU A 154 3.86 -9.88 -27.10
N HIS A 155 5.14 -10.09 -27.42
CA HIS A 155 5.71 -9.58 -28.65
C HIS A 155 5.12 -10.38 -29.81
N PRO A 156 4.45 -9.75 -30.80
CA PRO A 156 4.06 -10.45 -32.02
C PRO A 156 5.33 -10.89 -32.76
N ALA A 157 5.31 -12.15 -33.23
CA ALA A 157 6.40 -12.79 -33.97
C ALA A 157 6.64 -12.18 -35.35
#